data_AF-A0A1Y6BNA2-F1
#
_entry.id   AF-A0A1Y6BNA2-F1
#
_cell.length_a   1.000
_cell.length_b   1.000
_cell.length_c   1.000
_cell.angle_alpha   90.00
_cell.angle_beta   90.00
_cell.angle_gamma   90.00
#
_symmetry.space_group_name_H-M   'P 1'
#
loop_
_entity.id
_entity.type
_entity.pdbx_description
1 polymer ?
#
loop_
_entity_poly.entity_id
_entity_poly.type
_entity_poly.pdbx_seq_one_letter_code
_entity_poly.pdbx_strand_id
1 'polypeptide(L)'
;MVKIYRTIQQNRQNLGALTIGYDRRARWPGTLGGAIMERSYGKAADRRSRGSGYYVYDREVVAWLHAFLKANRWEWSPQVEGADGGAVLDLQRTAGECSYVSAALELLFYAPAPYGFQLAQGSVELAPYGGRNGAGFIANHDPAGAFGLGYNIIDAGTQKLVPGFFLWGNHMVTKWAGDFYDANYNRTYRRLSDMARVEMASIDIKSQTIDGEDCTLFVNDTGSLSSRSSQVRALEGIYVKVANDGPYFRKLVALGKRLNGAIGAEQRSVPFVGPFPRPYREDADYSIKID
;
A
#
# COMPACT_ATOMS: atom_id res chain seq x y z
N MET A 1 -24.84 0.56 -16.56
CA MET A 1 -24.46 1.82 -15.86
C MET A 1 -24.35 1.51 -14.38
N VAL A 2 -23.13 1.52 -13.86
CA VAL A 2 -22.74 0.80 -12.65
C VAL A 2 -23.17 1.53 -11.37
N LYS A 3 -23.60 0.76 -10.36
CA LYS A 3 -23.98 1.19 -9.01
C LYS A 3 -23.04 2.22 -8.38
N ILE A 4 -21.73 2.15 -8.64
CA ILE A 4 -20.75 3.15 -8.15
C ILE A 4 -21.00 4.54 -8.70
N TYR A 5 -21.23 4.69 -10.01
CA TYR A 5 -21.51 5.99 -10.63
C TYR A 5 -22.80 6.62 -10.09
N ARG A 6 -23.80 5.79 -9.80
CA ARG A 6 -25.04 6.21 -9.15
C ARG A 6 -24.79 6.63 -7.69
N THR A 7 -23.92 5.92 -6.98
CA THR A 7 -23.55 6.20 -5.58
C THR A 7 -22.70 7.48 -5.45
N ILE A 8 -21.76 7.72 -6.37
CA ILE A 8 -20.99 8.98 -6.49
C ILE A 8 -21.93 10.17 -6.68
N GLN A 9 -22.85 10.04 -7.63
CA GLN A 9 -23.88 11.05 -7.92
C GLN A 9 -24.77 11.32 -6.70
N GLN A 10 -25.22 10.29 -6.00
CA GLN A 10 -26.10 10.40 -4.83
C GLN A 10 -25.40 11.02 -3.60
N ASN A 11 -24.09 10.82 -3.46
CA ASN A 11 -23.28 11.31 -2.34
C ASN A 11 -22.43 12.53 -2.70
N ARG A 12 -22.73 13.17 -3.84
CA ARG A 12 -22.18 14.42 -4.37
C ARG A 12 -21.98 15.45 -3.30
N GLN A 13 -22.97 15.52 -2.41
CA GLN A 13 -23.13 16.03 -1.06
C GLN A 13 -22.04 15.89 0.00
N ASN A 14 -20.95 15.10 -0.06
CA ASN A 14 -20.05 14.99 1.12
C ASN A 14 -18.50 14.77 0.91
N LEU A 15 -17.97 14.76 -0.31
CA LEU A 15 -16.60 14.50 -0.78
C LEU A 15 -15.44 15.48 -0.39
N GLY A 16 -15.63 16.80 -0.33
CA GLY A 16 -14.61 17.80 0.09
C GLY A 16 -14.15 17.71 1.55
N ALA A 17 -14.69 16.76 2.29
CA ALA A 17 -14.27 16.39 3.63
C ALA A 17 -13.39 15.13 3.60
N LEU A 18 -12.51 15.03 2.61
CA LEU A 18 -11.49 13.97 2.48
C LEU A 18 -10.13 14.63 2.27
N THR A 19 -9.29 14.59 3.31
CA THR A 19 -7.95 15.18 3.28
C THR A 19 -6.93 14.08 3.07
N ILE A 20 -6.05 14.31 2.09
CA ILE A 20 -4.72 13.68 2.06
C ILE A 20 -3.82 14.52 2.93
N GLY A 21 -3.39 13.97 4.05
CA GLY A 21 -2.23 14.51 4.72
C GLY A 21 -0.96 13.90 4.13
N TYR A 22 0.16 14.63 4.22
CA TYR A 22 1.38 13.94 4.63
C TYR A 22 1.14 13.23 6.00
N ASP A 23 0.21 13.77 6.83
CA ASP A 23 -0.34 13.23 8.08
C ASP A 23 -1.90 13.49 8.16
N ARG A 24 -2.75 12.44 8.24
CA ARG A 24 -4.26 12.34 8.10
C ARG A 24 -5.17 13.53 8.53
N ARG A 25 -6.41 13.80 8.04
CA ARG A 25 -7.72 13.08 7.89
C ARG A 25 -8.74 13.95 7.11
N ALA A 26 -9.89 13.43 6.61
CA ALA A 26 -11.19 14.12 6.88
C ALA A 26 -12.47 13.23 6.96
N ARG A 27 -13.54 13.85 7.49
CA ARG A 27 -14.90 13.36 7.85
C ARG A 27 -15.98 14.28 7.23
N TRP A 28 -16.99 13.72 6.55
CA TRP A 28 -18.22 14.32 5.93
C TRP A 28 -19.08 15.24 6.85
N PRO A 29 -19.93 16.25 6.41
CA PRO A 29 -20.81 16.34 5.20
C PRO A 29 -21.01 17.73 4.43
N GLY A 30 -21.53 17.80 3.16
CA GLY A 30 -22.07 19.00 2.41
C GLY A 30 -21.78 19.38 0.87
N THR A 31 -21.17 18.56 0.00
CA THR A 31 -20.31 18.81 -1.16
C THR A 31 -20.93 18.76 -2.59
N LEU A 32 -20.33 19.10 -3.74
CA LEU A 32 -19.00 19.29 -4.34
C LEU A 32 -18.56 18.23 -5.36
N GLY A 33 -18.88 16.94 -5.20
CA GLY A 33 -18.66 15.94 -6.26
C GLY A 33 -19.35 16.29 -7.58
N GLY A 34 -20.48 16.99 -7.49
CA GLY A 34 -21.15 17.54 -8.66
C GLY A 34 -20.94 19.03 -8.93
N ALA A 35 -20.16 19.76 -8.12
CA ALA A 35 -19.63 21.06 -8.56
C ALA A 35 -18.36 20.89 -9.43
N ILE A 36 -17.62 19.80 -9.18
CA ILE A 36 -16.39 19.42 -9.91
C ILE A 36 -16.73 18.91 -11.32
N MET A 37 -17.85 18.21 -11.44
CA MET A 37 -18.33 17.59 -12.69
C MET A 37 -19.02 18.57 -13.66
N GLU A 38 -19.63 19.66 -13.17
CA GLU A 38 -20.23 20.72 -14.01
C GLU A 38 -19.19 21.73 -14.57
N ARG A 39 -18.00 21.86 -13.96
CA ARG A 39 -16.97 22.82 -14.40
C ARG A 39 -15.97 22.24 -15.42
N SER A 40 -15.71 20.93 -15.38
CA SER A 40 -14.66 20.30 -16.21
C SER A 40 -15.06 20.08 -17.66
N TYR A 41 -16.37 20.00 -17.98
CA TYR A 41 -16.83 19.81 -19.37
C TYR A 41 -17.04 21.13 -20.14
N GLY A 42 -17.37 22.23 -19.45
CA GLY A 42 -17.62 23.53 -20.09
C GLY A 42 -16.38 24.42 -20.31
N LYS A 43 -15.28 24.22 -19.55
CA LYS A 43 -14.13 25.14 -19.54
C LYS A 43 -12.84 24.61 -20.18
N ALA A 44 -12.75 23.31 -20.50
CA ALA A 44 -11.62 22.80 -21.29
C ALA A 44 -11.61 23.33 -22.74
N ALA A 45 -12.74 23.88 -23.21
CA ALA A 45 -12.88 24.44 -24.55
C ALA A 45 -12.49 25.93 -24.66
N ASP A 46 -12.33 26.68 -23.56
CA ASP A 46 -12.12 28.13 -23.62
C ASP A 46 -10.77 28.59 -23.03
N ARG A 47 -9.78 28.68 -23.92
CA ARG A 47 -8.37 29.02 -23.62
C ARG A 47 -8.13 30.45 -23.11
N ARG A 48 -9.16 31.28 -22.92
CA ARG A 48 -8.98 32.73 -22.67
C ARG A 48 -9.16 33.21 -21.22
N SER A 49 -9.60 32.39 -20.28
CA SER A 49 -9.82 32.85 -18.90
C SER A 49 -8.59 32.67 -17.98
N ARG A 50 -7.59 33.55 -18.15
CA ARG A 50 -6.50 33.76 -17.18
C ARG A 50 -7.03 34.55 -15.98
N GLY A 51 -7.21 33.91 -14.83
CA GLY A 51 -7.53 34.60 -13.57
C GLY A 51 -8.04 33.67 -12.47
N SER A 52 -7.10 33.05 -11.75
CA SER A 52 -7.22 32.43 -10.40
C SER A 52 -8.35 31.43 -10.10
N GLY A 53 -7.98 30.16 -9.86
CA GLY A 53 -8.40 29.52 -8.60
C GLY A 53 -9.18 28.21 -8.60
N TYR A 54 -9.32 27.45 -9.70
CA TYR A 54 -10.13 26.22 -9.68
C TYR A 54 -9.54 25.10 -10.55
N TYR A 55 -8.53 24.42 -10.00
CA TYR A 55 -7.96 23.18 -10.54
C TYR A 55 -8.44 21.99 -9.69
N VAL A 56 -8.70 20.85 -10.31
CA VAL A 56 -8.82 19.57 -9.61
C VAL A 56 -7.41 19.04 -9.41
N TYR A 57 -7.04 18.71 -8.18
CA TYR A 57 -5.74 18.14 -7.88
C TYR A 57 -5.85 16.62 -7.91
N ASP A 58 -4.99 16.00 -8.70
CA ASP A 58 -4.54 14.61 -8.59
C ASP A 58 -4.76 13.92 -7.23
N ARG A 59 -4.39 14.58 -6.13
CA ARG A 59 -4.54 14.12 -4.73
C ARG A 59 -6.01 13.88 -4.32
N GLU A 60 -6.96 14.63 -4.85
CA GLU A 60 -8.37 14.53 -4.45
C GLU A 60 -9.01 13.21 -4.93
N VAL A 61 -8.50 12.65 -6.03
CA VAL A 61 -8.99 11.41 -6.66
C VAL A 61 -8.53 10.18 -5.90
N VAL A 62 -7.28 10.20 -5.49
CA VAL A 62 -6.68 9.15 -4.65
C VAL A 62 -7.42 9.06 -3.33
N ALA A 63 -7.68 10.21 -2.69
CA ALA A 63 -8.45 10.30 -1.46
C ALA A 63 -9.87 9.78 -1.64
N TRP A 64 -10.51 10.15 -2.75
CA TRP A 64 -11.85 9.73 -3.06
C TRP A 64 -11.95 8.22 -3.25
N LEU A 65 -11.10 7.64 -4.10
CA LEU A 65 -11.07 6.19 -4.32
C LEU A 65 -10.79 5.45 -3.00
N HIS A 66 -9.79 5.88 -2.24
CA HIS A 66 -9.46 5.27 -0.96
C HIS A 66 -10.65 5.29 0.01
N ALA A 67 -11.30 6.44 0.16
CA ALA A 67 -12.44 6.60 1.05
C ALA A 67 -13.67 5.82 0.57
N PHE A 68 -13.91 5.81 -0.75
CA PHE A 68 -14.99 5.04 -1.36
C PHE A 68 -14.82 3.55 -1.09
N LEU A 69 -13.62 3.00 -1.35
CA LEU A 69 -13.31 1.61 -1.08
C LEU A 69 -13.44 1.29 0.41
N LYS A 70 -12.92 2.15 1.28
CA LYS A 70 -13.06 1.98 2.74
C LYS A 70 -14.51 1.99 3.20
N ALA A 71 -15.33 2.91 2.69
CA ALA A 71 -16.76 3.00 3.02
C ALA A 71 -17.55 1.77 2.55
N ASN A 72 -17.11 1.15 1.45
CA ASN A 72 -17.68 -0.08 0.90
C ASN A 72 -16.98 -1.35 1.39
N ARG A 73 -16.22 -1.25 2.50
CA ARG A 73 -15.56 -2.39 3.15
C ARG A 73 -14.63 -3.16 2.21
N TRP A 74 -13.91 -2.45 1.35
CA TRP A 74 -12.80 -3.06 0.62
C TRP A 74 -11.77 -3.62 1.60
N GLU A 75 -11.35 -4.85 1.38
CA GLU A 75 -10.40 -5.56 2.22
C GLU A 75 -9.12 -5.85 1.44
N TRP A 76 -7.97 -5.62 2.07
CA TRP A 76 -6.73 -6.10 1.52
C TRP A 76 -6.74 -7.64 1.50
N SER A 77 -6.36 -8.28 0.39
CA SER A 77 -6.21 -9.74 0.31
C SER A 77 -5.07 -10.13 -0.63
N PRO A 78 -3.89 -10.50 -0.11
CA PRO A 78 -2.71 -10.75 -0.95
C PRO A 78 -2.75 -12.11 -1.65
N GLN A 79 -3.75 -12.95 -1.40
CA GLN A 79 -3.95 -14.22 -2.10
C GLN A 79 -4.77 -14.06 -3.39
N VAL A 80 -5.37 -12.89 -3.60
CA VAL A 80 -6.20 -12.58 -4.76
C VAL A 80 -5.38 -11.67 -5.66
N GLU A 81 -4.61 -12.27 -6.57
CA GLU A 81 -3.79 -11.57 -7.55
C GLU A 81 -4.63 -11.01 -8.71
N GLY A 82 -4.22 -9.87 -9.24
CA GLY A 82 -4.76 -9.32 -10.49
C GLY A 82 -5.03 -7.82 -10.47
N ALA A 83 -5.47 -7.26 -11.60
CA ALA A 83 -5.54 -5.81 -11.80
C ALA A 83 -6.86 -5.35 -12.44
N ASP A 84 -7.97 -6.04 -12.18
CA ASP A 84 -9.29 -5.63 -12.69
C ASP A 84 -9.85 -4.47 -11.86
N GLY A 85 -9.40 -3.25 -12.17
CA GLY A 85 -9.90 -2.03 -11.57
C GLY A 85 -11.39 -1.78 -11.82
N GLY A 86 -11.95 -2.33 -12.90
CA GLY A 86 -13.36 -2.17 -13.24
C GLY A 86 -14.24 -2.90 -12.24
N ALA A 87 -13.90 -4.15 -11.91
CA ALA A 87 -14.60 -4.93 -10.89
C ALA A 87 -14.53 -4.29 -9.49
N VAL A 88 -13.42 -3.59 -9.18
CA VAL A 88 -13.23 -2.84 -7.93
C VAL A 88 -14.16 -1.63 -7.88
N LEU A 89 -14.16 -0.81 -8.93
CA LEU A 89 -15.08 0.32 -9.06
C LEU A 89 -16.53 -0.18 -9.06
N ASP A 90 -16.83 -1.30 -9.71
CA ASP A 90 -18.19 -1.81 -9.78
C ASP A 90 -18.69 -2.48 -8.50
N LEU A 91 -17.84 -2.57 -7.47
CA LEU A 91 -18.08 -3.32 -6.22
C LEU A 91 -18.43 -4.79 -6.48
N GLN A 92 -18.08 -5.32 -7.65
CA GLN A 92 -18.13 -6.75 -7.96
C GLN A 92 -16.98 -7.49 -7.27
N ARG A 93 -15.94 -6.74 -6.92
CA ARG A 93 -14.83 -7.18 -6.10
C ARG A 93 -14.75 -6.31 -4.85
N THR A 94 -14.68 -6.95 -3.69
CA THR A 94 -14.59 -6.28 -2.38
C THR A 94 -13.27 -6.58 -1.68
N ALA A 95 -12.38 -7.36 -2.29
CA ALA A 95 -11.05 -7.63 -1.75
C ALA A 95 -10.02 -7.90 -2.84
N GLY A 96 -8.76 -7.60 -2.54
CA GLY A 96 -7.63 -7.84 -3.45
C GLY A 96 -6.32 -7.22 -2.97
N GLU A 97 -5.26 -7.44 -3.72
CA GLU A 97 -3.94 -6.84 -3.50
C GLU A 97 -3.83 -5.39 -4.03
N CYS A 98 -2.63 -4.79 -3.97
CA CYS A 98 -2.38 -3.38 -4.30
C CYS A 98 -2.70 -2.99 -5.74
N SER A 99 -2.54 -3.92 -6.67
CA SER A 99 -2.71 -3.72 -8.11
C SER A 99 -4.16 -3.45 -8.48
N TYR A 100 -5.13 -4.10 -7.83
CA TYR A 100 -6.57 -3.82 -8.00
C TYR A 100 -6.93 -2.35 -7.74
N VAL A 101 -6.46 -1.80 -6.62
CA VAL A 101 -6.76 -0.42 -6.21
C VAL A 101 -6.04 0.57 -7.13
N SER A 102 -4.81 0.26 -7.55
CA SER A 102 -4.05 1.09 -8.49
C SER A 102 -4.67 1.09 -9.90
N ALA A 103 -5.15 -0.06 -10.36
CA ALA A 103 -5.87 -0.18 -11.62
C ALA A 103 -7.22 0.55 -11.59
N ALA A 104 -7.93 0.51 -10.45
CA ALA A 104 -9.15 1.28 -10.27
C ALA A 104 -8.88 2.80 -10.37
N LEU A 105 -7.77 3.28 -9.78
CA LEU A 105 -7.35 4.67 -9.90
C LEU A 105 -6.99 5.04 -11.34
N GLU A 106 -6.27 4.17 -12.04
CA GLU A 106 -5.95 4.33 -13.46
C GLU A 106 -7.22 4.48 -14.32
N LEU A 107 -8.24 3.63 -14.11
CA LEU A 107 -9.51 3.75 -14.83
C LEU A 107 -10.25 5.05 -14.56
N LEU A 108 -10.21 5.57 -13.32
CA LEU A 108 -10.78 6.88 -13.00
C LEU A 108 -10.06 8.02 -13.71
N PHE A 109 -8.76 7.89 -13.96
CA PHE A 109 -8.03 8.85 -14.78
C PHE A 109 -8.46 8.83 -16.25
N TYR A 110 -8.76 7.66 -16.81
CA TYR A 110 -9.25 7.53 -18.19
C TYR A 110 -10.73 7.88 -18.36
N ALA A 111 -11.54 7.68 -17.32
CA ALA A 111 -12.98 7.82 -17.42
C ALA A 111 -13.37 9.21 -17.95
N PRO A 112 -14.35 9.29 -18.87
CA PRO A 112 -14.74 10.55 -19.48
C PRO A 112 -15.30 11.50 -18.42
N ALA A 113 -15.09 12.80 -18.61
CA ALA A 113 -15.80 13.78 -17.82
C ALA A 113 -17.33 13.56 -18.01
N PRO A 114 -18.13 13.65 -16.94
CA PRO A 114 -17.72 14.09 -15.60
C PRO A 114 -17.12 13.01 -14.67
N TYR A 115 -17.18 11.73 -15.05
CA TYR A 115 -16.89 10.58 -14.19
C TYR A 115 -15.40 10.31 -13.93
N GLY A 116 -14.50 11.05 -14.60
CA GLY A 116 -13.06 10.96 -14.48
C GLY A 116 -12.34 12.15 -15.12
N PHE A 117 -11.06 11.98 -15.45
CA PHE A 117 -10.20 13.05 -15.96
C PHE A 117 -10.15 13.14 -17.49
N GLN A 118 -10.80 12.22 -18.19
CA GLN A 118 -10.79 12.13 -19.65
C GLN A 118 -9.36 12.16 -20.22
N LEU A 119 -8.40 11.57 -19.51
CA LEU A 119 -7.03 11.50 -19.96
C LEU A 119 -6.89 10.46 -21.07
N ALA A 120 -5.98 10.70 -22.02
CA ALA A 120 -5.69 9.75 -23.07
C ALA A 120 -5.16 8.44 -22.47
N GLN A 121 -5.65 7.32 -22.98
CA GLN A 121 -5.15 5.99 -22.63
C GLN A 121 -3.64 5.93 -22.96
N GLY A 122 -2.80 5.65 -21.97
CA GLY A 122 -1.32 5.70 -22.08
C GLY A 122 -0.65 6.94 -21.48
N SER A 123 -1.42 7.94 -21.03
CA SER A 123 -0.88 9.04 -20.21
C SER A 123 -0.70 8.68 -18.73
N VAL A 124 -1.28 7.55 -18.32
CA VAL A 124 -1.23 6.97 -16.98
C VAL A 124 -0.64 5.57 -17.09
N GLU A 125 0.09 5.14 -16.08
CA GLU A 125 0.81 3.86 -16.07
C GLU A 125 0.70 3.22 -14.69
N LEU A 126 0.51 1.91 -14.60
CA LEU A 126 0.73 1.17 -13.37
C LEU A 126 2.24 0.93 -13.19
N ALA A 127 2.79 1.45 -12.10
CA ALA A 127 4.22 1.41 -11.82
C ALA A 127 4.47 0.49 -10.61
N PRO A 128 5.09 -0.69 -10.81
CA PRO A 128 5.51 -1.52 -9.71
C PRO A 128 6.81 -0.97 -9.09
N TYR A 129 6.96 -1.14 -7.79
CA TYR A 129 8.21 -0.85 -7.09
C TYR A 129 8.58 -2.01 -6.18
N GLY A 130 9.72 -2.63 -6.44
CA GLY A 130 10.28 -3.75 -5.67
C GLY A 130 11.45 -3.35 -4.79
N GLY A 131 11.60 -2.05 -4.45
CA GLY A 131 12.81 -1.57 -3.79
C GLY A 131 14.03 -1.52 -4.71
N ARG A 132 15.17 -1.08 -4.17
CA ARG A 132 16.45 -1.10 -4.87
C ARG A 132 16.81 -2.54 -5.28
N ASN A 133 17.20 -2.72 -6.54
CA ASN A 133 17.57 -4.02 -7.12
C ASN A 133 16.48 -5.11 -7.03
N GLY A 134 15.21 -4.74 -6.76
CA GLY A 134 14.13 -5.72 -6.58
C GLY A 134 14.20 -6.51 -5.26
N ALA A 135 14.97 -6.03 -4.27
CA ALA A 135 15.19 -6.72 -3.01
C ALA A 135 14.10 -6.45 -1.94
N GLY A 136 13.07 -5.67 -2.26
CA GLY A 136 12.06 -5.20 -1.33
C GLY A 136 12.46 -3.92 -0.59
N PHE A 137 11.55 -3.42 0.25
CA PHE A 137 11.74 -2.20 1.03
C PHE A 137 10.83 -2.17 2.27
N ILE A 138 11.22 -1.42 3.30
CA ILE A 138 10.35 -1.12 4.44
C ILE A 138 9.73 0.27 4.24
N ALA A 139 8.40 0.35 4.35
CA ALA A 139 7.64 1.59 4.26
C ALA A 139 7.04 1.99 5.61
N ASN A 140 6.69 3.27 5.75
CA ASN A 140 5.81 3.72 6.82
C ASN A 140 4.42 3.08 6.64
N HIS A 141 3.92 2.42 7.67
CA HIS A 141 2.67 1.66 7.63
C HIS A 141 1.70 2.08 8.73
N ASP A 142 0.43 2.17 8.38
CA ASP A 142 -0.66 2.37 9.33
C ASP A 142 -1.86 1.51 8.88
N PRO A 143 -2.20 0.43 9.62
CA PRO A 143 -3.26 -0.49 9.22
C PRO A 143 -4.62 0.18 8.94
N ALA A 144 -4.96 1.25 9.67
CA ALA A 144 -6.23 1.96 9.47
C ALA A 144 -6.30 2.72 8.13
N GLY A 145 -5.15 2.89 7.48
CA GLY A 145 -4.98 3.57 6.20
C GLY A 145 -4.56 2.64 5.08
N ALA A 146 -4.47 1.33 5.34
CA ALA A 146 -4.13 0.29 4.37
C ALA A 146 -5.20 -0.82 4.38
N PHE A 147 -6.48 -0.41 4.43
CA PHE A 147 -7.64 -1.33 4.41
C PHE A 147 -7.57 -2.47 5.44
N GLY A 148 -7.04 -2.18 6.63
CA GLY A 148 -6.92 -3.13 7.73
C GLY A 148 -5.74 -4.11 7.62
N LEU A 149 -4.89 -3.98 6.59
CA LEU A 149 -3.65 -4.73 6.50
C LEU A 149 -2.78 -4.45 7.73
N GLY A 150 -2.61 -5.44 8.58
CA GLY A 150 -1.78 -5.39 9.78
C GLY A 150 -0.29 -5.26 9.48
N TYR A 151 0.52 -5.27 10.54
CA TYR A 151 1.98 -5.28 10.43
C TYR A 151 2.49 -6.69 10.07
N ASN A 152 3.60 -6.76 9.34
CA ASN A 152 4.20 -8.04 8.94
C ASN A 152 5.66 -8.20 9.41
N ILE A 153 6.16 -7.36 10.30
CA ILE A 153 7.52 -7.51 10.85
C ILE A 153 7.40 -7.89 12.33
N ILE A 154 7.94 -9.05 12.70
CA ILE A 154 8.08 -9.49 14.09
C ILE A 154 9.53 -9.26 14.50
N ASP A 155 9.71 -8.46 15.53
CA ASP A 155 11.01 -8.16 16.13
C ASP A 155 11.62 -9.44 16.74
N ALA A 156 12.83 -9.79 16.31
CA ALA A 156 13.49 -11.04 16.71
C ALA A 156 13.83 -11.08 18.22
N GLY A 157 14.15 -9.94 18.83
CA GLY A 157 14.55 -9.87 20.24
C GLY A 157 13.37 -9.83 21.22
N THR A 158 12.25 -9.24 20.80
CA THR A 158 11.09 -8.99 21.67
C THR A 158 9.87 -9.85 21.32
N GLN A 159 9.86 -10.48 20.16
CA GLN A 159 8.73 -11.26 19.62
C GLN A 159 7.43 -10.46 19.50
N LYS A 160 7.55 -9.15 19.33
CA LYS A 160 6.42 -8.23 19.13
C LYS A 160 6.42 -7.72 17.70
N LEU A 161 5.28 -7.22 17.24
CA LEU A 161 5.23 -6.51 15.96
C LEU A 161 6.07 -5.24 16.04
N VAL A 162 6.72 -4.86 14.94
CA VAL A 162 7.36 -3.55 14.79
C VAL A 162 6.30 -2.56 14.28
N PRO A 163 5.69 -1.73 15.15
CA PRO A 163 4.61 -0.85 14.75
C PRO A 163 5.12 0.28 13.86
N GLY A 164 4.24 0.79 12.99
CA GLY A 164 4.55 1.89 12.08
C GLY A 164 5.31 1.49 10.81
N PHE A 165 5.65 0.21 10.64
CA PHE A 165 6.46 -0.28 9.52
C PHE A 165 5.89 -1.54 8.88
N PHE A 166 6.10 -1.69 7.58
CA PHE A 166 5.73 -2.88 6.82
C PHE A 166 6.79 -3.16 5.77
N LEU A 167 7.20 -4.43 5.64
CA LEU A 167 8.18 -4.87 4.67
C LEU A 167 7.46 -5.37 3.41
N TRP A 168 7.64 -4.64 2.31
CA TRP A 168 7.09 -4.95 0.99
C TRP A 168 8.13 -5.70 0.14
N GLY A 169 7.72 -6.82 -0.46
CA GLY A 169 8.50 -7.43 -1.54
C GLY A 169 8.37 -6.63 -2.84
N ASN A 170 7.15 -6.20 -3.14
CA ASN A 170 6.81 -5.23 -4.17
C ASN A 170 5.55 -4.45 -3.77
N HIS A 171 5.27 -3.34 -4.43
CA HIS A 171 4.02 -2.60 -4.29
C HIS A 171 3.67 -1.91 -5.61
N MET A 172 2.38 -1.87 -5.94
CA MET A 172 1.87 -1.23 -7.16
C MET A 172 1.32 0.16 -6.84
N VAL A 173 1.65 1.13 -7.68
CA VAL A 173 1.11 2.50 -7.64
C VAL A 173 0.72 2.95 -9.05
N THR A 174 -0.06 4.02 -9.16
CA THR A 174 -0.44 4.64 -10.43
C THR A 174 0.47 5.83 -10.70
N LYS A 175 1.10 5.93 -11.87
CA LYS A 175 1.98 7.03 -12.27
C LYS A 175 1.24 7.95 -13.25
N TRP A 176 1.26 9.25 -12.98
CA TRP A 176 0.72 10.26 -13.88
C TRP A 176 1.39 11.62 -13.64
N ALA A 177 1.63 12.37 -14.73
CA ALA A 177 2.23 13.71 -14.69
C ALA A 177 3.57 13.79 -13.91
N GLY A 178 4.34 12.70 -13.89
CA GLY A 178 5.64 12.63 -13.21
C GLY A 178 5.59 12.26 -11.72
N ASP A 179 4.40 12.15 -11.14
CA ASP A 179 4.17 11.73 -9.76
C ASP A 179 3.62 10.30 -9.69
N PHE A 180 3.68 9.70 -8.49
CA PHE A 180 3.25 8.34 -8.21
C PHE A 180 2.21 8.31 -7.10
N TYR A 181 1.02 7.80 -7.39
CA TYR A 181 -0.17 7.82 -6.56
C TYR A 181 -0.46 6.43 -6.00
N ASP A 182 -0.52 6.36 -4.68
CA ASP A 182 -0.76 5.14 -3.92
C ASP A 182 -2.09 5.25 -3.21
N ALA A 183 -3.15 4.80 -3.90
CA ALA A 183 -4.49 4.76 -3.36
C ALA A 183 -4.67 3.72 -2.24
N ASN A 184 -3.75 2.76 -2.10
CA ASN A 184 -3.78 1.84 -0.97
C ASN A 184 -3.49 2.56 0.34
N TYR A 185 -2.52 3.47 0.33
CA TYR A 185 -2.13 4.27 1.49
C TYR A 185 -2.69 5.69 1.52
N ASN A 186 -3.44 6.07 0.50
CA ASN A 186 -3.87 7.45 0.26
C ASN A 186 -2.68 8.43 0.29
N ARG A 187 -1.64 8.15 -0.50
CA ARG A 187 -0.38 8.91 -0.52
C ARG A 187 0.10 9.19 -1.94
N THR A 188 0.91 10.23 -2.11
CA THR A 188 1.59 10.55 -3.37
C THR A 188 3.10 10.66 -3.13
N TYR A 189 3.89 10.22 -4.10
CA TYR A 189 5.35 10.24 -4.09
C TYR A 189 5.87 10.98 -5.33
N ARG A 190 7.00 11.69 -5.18
CA ARG A 190 7.68 12.36 -6.31
C ARG A 190 8.55 11.39 -7.08
N ARG A 191 9.07 10.36 -6.40
CA ARG A 191 9.86 9.26 -6.96
C ARG A 191 9.38 7.95 -6.34
N LEU A 192 9.45 6.83 -7.06
CA LEU A 192 9.13 5.51 -6.51
C LEU A 192 9.93 5.22 -5.22
N SER A 193 11.20 5.61 -5.18
CA SER A 193 12.07 5.42 -4.00
C SER A 193 11.59 6.15 -2.75
N ASP A 194 10.71 7.15 -2.87
CA ASP A 194 10.18 7.87 -1.71
C ASP A 194 9.19 7.00 -0.90
N MET A 195 8.74 5.86 -1.45
CA MET A 195 8.00 4.84 -0.71
C MET A 195 8.84 4.17 0.38
N ALA A 196 10.15 4.03 0.13
CA ALA A 196 11.06 3.34 1.03
C ALA A 196 11.57 4.25 2.15
N ARG A 197 11.35 3.82 3.40
CA ARG A 197 12.12 4.31 4.54
C ARG A 197 13.46 3.61 4.65
N VAL A 198 13.46 2.31 4.40
CA VAL A 198 14.67 1.48 4.32
C VAL A 198 14.60 0.69 3.03
N GLU A 199 15.65 0.81 2.22
CA GLU A 199 15.85 -0.02 1.03
C GLU A 199 16.53 -1.32 1.47
N MET A 200 16.13 -2.45 0.88
CA MET A 200 16.92 -3.68 0.98
C MET A 200 18.11 -3.59 0.01
N ALA A 201 19.28 -4.03 0.44
CA ALA A 201 20.47 -4.15 -0.38
C ALA A 201 20.42 -5.40 -1.27
N SER A 202 19.94 -6.52 -0.71
CA SER A 202 19.86 -7.81 -1.38
C SER A 202 18.67 -8.62 -0.87
N ILE A 203 18.23 -9.55 -1.71
CA ILE A 203 17.36 -10.65 -1.33
C ILE A 203 18.01 -11.95 -1.79
N ASP A 204 18.17 -12.89 -0.87
CA ASP A 204 18.72 -14.21 -1.13
C ASP A 204 17.69 -15.28 -0.78
N ILE A 205 17.67 -16.38 -1.54
CA ILE A 205 16.90 -17.58 -1.20
C ILE A 205 17.88 -18.59 -0.61
N LYS A 206 17.62 -19.04 0.62
CA LYS A 206 18.47 -19.97 1.37
C LYS A 206 17.64 -21.14 1.92
N SER A 207 18.30 -22.25 2.22
CA SER A 207 17.70 -23.38 2.93
C SER A 207 18.28 -23.45 4.34
N GLN A 208 17.44 -23.66 5.34
CA GLN A 208 17.86 -23.82 6.74
C GLN A 208 16.92 -24.78 7.45
N THR A 209 17.47 -25.66 8.29
CA THR A 209 16.66 -26.51 9.18
C THR A 209 16.28 -25.72 10.42
N ILE A 210 14.97 -25.52 10.66
CA ILE A 210 14.41 -24.85 11.84
C ILE A 210 13.52 -25.86 12.57
N ASP A 211 13.75 -26.05 13.87
CA ASP A 211 13.01 -27.02 14.69
C ASP A 211 12.96 -28.45 14.09
N GLY A 212 14.02 -28.85 13.37
CA GLY A 212 14.09 -30.15 12.69
C GLY A 212 13.39 -30.20 11.33
N GLU A 213 12.95 -29.07 10.78
CA GLU A 213 12.28 -28.97 9.49
C GLU A 213 13.09 -28.15 8.49
N ASP A 214 13.29 -28.68 7.29
CA ASP A 214 13.93 -27.95 6.21
C ASP A 214 13.01 -26.82 5.72
N CYS A 215 13.46 -25.59 5.88
CA CYS A 215 12.76 -24.38 5.52
C CYS A 215 13.45 -23.65 4.37
N THR A 216 12.67 -23.15 3.42
CA THR A 216 13.14 -22.20 2.41
C THR A 216 12.93 -20.79 2.94
N LEU A 217 14.01 -20.01 3.00
CA LEU A 217 14.06 -18.67 3.55
C LEU A 217 14.28 -17.64 2.45
N PHE A 218 13.49 -16.57 2.46
CA PHE A 218 13.84 -15.31 1.82
C PHE A 218 14.58 -14.44 2.84
N VAL A 219 15.85 -14.15 2.57
CA VAL A 219 16.74 -13.38 3.43
C VAL A 219 16.94 -12.01 2.81
N ASN A 220 16.40 -10.97 3.44
CA ASN A 220 16.50 -9.59 3.00
C ASN A 220 17.50 -8.84 3.89
N ASP A 221 18.60 -8.37 3.31
CA ASP A 221 19.54 -7.49 4.00
C ASP A 221 19.18 -6.03 3.74
N THR A 222 19.20 -5.21 4.77
CA THR A 222 18.98 -3.77 4.63
C THR A 222 20.18 -3.07 4.00
N GLY A 223 19.97 -1.92 3.35
CA GLY A 223 21.05 -1.03 2.91
C GLY A 223 21.75 -0.34 4.08
N SER A 224 22.81 0.44 3.79
CA SER A 224 23.47 1.28 4.80
C SER A 224 22.51 2.35 5.35
N LEU A 225 22.36 2.40 6.68
CA LEU A 225 21.46 3.32 7.39
C LEU A 225 22.19 4.36 8.26
N SER A 226 23.52 4.48 8.11
CA SER A 226 24.39 5.28 8.99
C SER A 226 24.02 6.77 9.11
N SER A 227 23.30 7.34 8.13
CA SER A 227 22.85 8.75 8.13
C SER A 227 21.38 8.95 8.51
N ARG A 228 20.66 7.91 8.94
CA ARG A 228 19.21 7.96 9.24
C ARG A 228 18.92 8.22 10.71
N SER A 229 17.66 8.51 11.06
CA SER A 229 17.22 8.73 12.45
C SER A 229 17.40 7.46 13.30
N SER A 230 17.46 7.60 14.63
CA SER A 230 17.60 6.46 15.56
C SER A 230 16.51 5.41 15.38
N GLN A 231 15.26 5.83 15.18
CA GLN A 231 14.14 4.94 14.91
C GLN A 231 14.34 4.11 13.64
N VAL A 232 14.89 4.71 12.58
CA VAL A 232 15.16 4.00 11.33
C VAL A 232 16.39 3.10 11.46
N ARG A 233 17.42 3.51 12.21
CA ARG A 233 18.58 2.66 12.50
C ARG A 233 18.23 1.42 13.32
N ALA A 234 17.17 1.47 14.12
CA ALA A 234 16.65 0.28 14.81
C ALA A 234 16.09 -0.77 13.85
N LEU A 235 15.93 -0.45 12.56
CA LEU A 235 15.55 -1.39 11.49
C LEU A 235 16.79 -1.93 10.73
N GLU A 236 18.00 -1.62 11.17
CA GLU A 236 19.21 -2.13 10.53
C GLU A 236 19.42 -3.60 10.88
N GLY A 237 19.54 -4.45 9.86
CA GLY A 237 19.79 -5.88 10.03
C GLY A 237 19.30 -6.75 8.88
N ILE A 238 19.24 -8.05 9.17
CA ILE A 238 18.72 -9.11 8.30
C ILE A 238 17.27 -9.40 8.65
N TYR A 239 16.41 -9.57 7.65
CA TYR A 239 15.02 -9.97 7.80
C TYR A 239 14.78 -11.29 7.07
N VAL A 240 14.06 -12.20 7.71
CA VAL A 240 13.82 -13.54 7.17
C VAL A 240 12.33 -13.80 7.04
N LYS A 241 11.90 -14.28 5.88
CA LYS A 241 10.54 -14.79 5.64
C LYS A 241 10.61 -16.25 5.21
N VAL A 242 9.85 -17.10 5.89
CA VAL A 242 9.71 -18.53 5.57
C VAL A 242 8.72 -18.71 4.42
N ALA A 243 9.11 -19.49 3.41
CA ALA A 243 8.35 -19.66 2.17
C ALA A 243 7.43 -20.90 2.16
N ASN A 244 7.83 -21.97 2.85
CA ASN A 244 7.10 -23.23 2.88
C ASN A 244 6.05 -23.24 3.98
N ASP A 245 5.00 -24.05 3.82
CA ASP A 245 3.82 -24.10 4.71
C ASP A 245 4.00 -25.05 5.91
N GLY A 246 5.24 -25.34 6.33
CA GLY A 246 5.56 -26.25 7.42
C GLY A 246 5.07 -25.81 8.82
N PRO A 247 5.11 -26.68 9.83
CA PRO A 247 4.79 -26.35 11.21
C PRO A 247 5.38 -25.03 11.74
N TYR A 248 6.68 -24.76 11.51
CA TYR A 248 7.26 -23.49 11.96
C TYR A 248 6.61 -22.27 11.27
N PHE A 249 6.38 -22.32 9.96
CA PHE A 249 5.65 -21.28 9.22
C PHE A 249 4.25 -21.05 9.78
N ARG A 250 3.49 -22.12 10.05
CA ARG A 250 2.14 -22.01 10.60
C ARG A 250 2.14 -21.36 11.98
N LYS A 251 3.10 -21.70 12.83
CA LYS A 251 3.31 -21.04 14.14
C LYS A 251 3.62 -19.55 13.97
N LEU A 252 4.51 -19.18 13.04
CA LEU A 252 4.83 -17.78 12.75
C LEU A 252 3.61 -16.99 12.28
N VAL A 253 2.83 -17.54 11.36
CA VAL A 253 1.58 -16.92 10.88
C VAL A 253 0.56 -16.81 12.01
N ALA A 254 0.42 -17.81 12.87
CA ALA A 254 -0.47 -17.75 14.02
C ALA A 254 -0.03 -16.67 15.03
N LEU A 255 1.27 -16.56 15.30
CA LEU A 255 1.84 -15.52 16.15
C LEU A 255 1.54 -14.13 15.60
N GLY A 256 1.83 -13.88 14.33
CA GLY A 256 1.56 -12.58 13.71
C GLY A 256 0.07 -12.22 13.69
N LYS A 257 -0.83 -13.19 13.47
CA LYS A 257 -2.28 -13.00 13.56
C LYS A 257 -2.71 -12.62 14.97
N ARG A 258 -2.21 -13.33 15.98
CA ARG A 258 -2.47 -13.03 17.40
C ARG A 258 -2.01 -11.61 17.77
N LEU A 259 -0.78 -11.26 17.41
CA LEU A 259 -0.22 -9.93 17.71
C LEU A 259 -0.98 -8.80 17.01
N ASN A 260 -1.41 -9.00 15.75
CA ASN A 260 -2.23 -8.01 15.05
C ASN A 260 -3.64 -7.93 15.63
N GLY A 261 -4.25 -9.06 16.00
CA GLY A 261 -5.56 -9.10 16.66
C GLY A 261 -5.58 -8.30 17.97
N ALA A 262 -4.50 -8.32 18.74
CA ALA A 262 -4.37 -7.56 19.99
C ALA A 262 -4.43 -6.03 19.79
N ILE A 263 -4.19 -5.52 18.58
CA ILE A 263 -4.28 -4.09 18.24
C ILE A 263 -5.47 -3.78 17.32
N GLY A 264 -6.40 -4.72 17.14
CA GLY A 264 -7.56 -4.56 16.26
C GLY A 264 -7.22 -4.49 14.77
N ALA A 265 -6.10 -5.10 14.36
CA ALA A 265 -5.70 -5.22 12.96
C ALA A 265 -5.70 -6.69 12.52
N GLU A 266 -5.67 -6.93 11.21
CA GLU A 266 -5.62 -8.29 10.66
C GLU A 266 -4.30 -8.55 9.92
N GLN A 267 -3.62 -9.64 10.27
CA GLN A 267 -2.48 -10.07 9.47
C GLN A 267 -2.94 -10.85 8.23
N ARG A 268 -2.72 -10.26 7.06
CA ARG A 268 -3.07 -10.89 5.78
C ARG A 268 -1.86 -11.30 4.95
N SER A 269 -0.69 -10.71 5.24
CA SER A 269 0.59 -11.07 4.62
C SER A 269 1.44 -11.94 5.55
N VAL A 270 2.20 -12.86 4.97
CA VAL A 270 3.19 -13.69 5.69
C VAL A 270 4.20 -12.79 6.43
N PRO A 271 4.53 -13.10 7.71
CA PRO A 271 5.44 -12.27 8.48
C PRO A 271 6.90 -12.47 8.04
N PHE A 272 7.66 -11.39 8.20
CA PHE A 272 9.12 -11.38 8.30
C PHE A 272 9.52 -11.36 9.77
N VAL A 273 10.64 -11.98 10.10
CA VAL A 273 11.28 -11.93 11.41
C VAL A 273 12.59 -11.17 11.30
N GLY A 274 12.85 -10.25 12.22
CA GLY A 274 14.06 -9.42 12.24
C GLY A 274 13.83 -8.06 12.92
N PRO A 275 14.84 -7.18 12.98
CA PRO A 275 16.17 -7.36 12.40
C PRO A 275 17.03 -8.33 13.22
N PHE A 276 17.79 -9.18 12.51
CA PHE A 276 18.89 -9.94 13.07
C PHE A 276 20.24 -9.23 12.80
N PRO A 277 21.29 -9.51 13.59
CA PRO A 277 22.62 -8.93 13.36
C PRO A 277 23.18 -9.26 11.98
N ARG A 278 23.90 -8.30 11.38
CA ARG A 278 24.73 -8.49 10.19
C ARG A 278 26.12 -9.01 10.56
N PRO A 279 26.86 -9.62 9.61
CA PRO A 279 26.39 -10.09 8.30
C PRO A 279 25.49 -11.33 8.42
N TYR A 280 24.80 -11.71 7.34
CA TYR A 280 24.15 -13.02 7.28
C TYR A 280 25.16 -14.16 7.52
N ARG A 281 24.74 -15.17 8.26
CA ARG A 281 25.53 -16.34 8.65
C ARG A 281 24.71 -17.60 8.44
N GLU A 282 25.11 -18.46 7.52
CA GLU A 282 24.38 -19.69 7.18
C GLU A 282 24.18 -20.64 8.39
N ASP A 283 25.09 -20.58 9.36
CA ASP A 283 25.06 -21.37 10.60
C ASP A 283 24.32 -20.69 11.76
N ALA A 284 23.85 -19.45 11.60
CA ALA A 284 23.13 -18.74 12.66
C ALA A 284 21.65 -19.13 12.70
N ASP A 285 21.10 -19.22 13.91
CA ASP A 285 19.67 -19.45 14.10
C ASP A 285 18.87 -18.17 13.79
N TYR A 286 18.12 -18.20 12.69
CA TYR A 286 17.21 -17.11 12.28
C TYR A 286 15.75 -17.41 12.63
N SER A 287 15.52 -18.29 13.61
CA SER A 287 14.21 -18.53 14.18
C SER A 287 13.96 -17.68 15.43
N ILE A 288 12.69 -17.64 15.85
CA ILE A 288 12.31 -17.20 17.19
C ILE A 288 11.58 -18.36 17.85
N LYS A 289 11.67 -18.46 19.18
CA LYS A 289 10.88 -19.43 19.94
C LYS A 289 9.40 -19.05 19.89
N ILE A 290 8.56 -19.96 19.41
CA ILE A 290 7.11 -19.75 19.33
C ILE A 290 6.45 -20.85 20.15
N ASP A 291 5.93 -20.44 21.31
CA ASP A 291 5.15 -21.28 22.22
C ASP A 291 3.79 -21.68 21.60
#